data_AF-A0A0B6S8C6-F1
#
_entry.id   AF-A0A0B6S8C6-F1
#
_cell.length_a   1.000
_cell.length_b   1.000
_cell.length_c   1.000
_cell.angle_alpha   90.00
_cell.angle_beta   90.00
_cell.angle_gamma   90.00
#
_symmetry.space_group_name_H-M   'P 1'
#
loop_
_entity.id
_entity.type
_entity.pdbx_description
1 polymer ?
#
loop_
_entity_poly.entity_id
_entity_poly.type
_entity_poly.pdbx_seq_one_letter_code
_entity_poly.pdbx_strand_id
1 'polypeptide(L)'
;MKKSKLTDSQIMDALKRAEAGVAVPEICRELSVSTATFYNWRSKYGGMDVSLMARTRELEAENARLHKMYVDEEIKAEIVAEALSKKLRLSTRREMAREAVASRGVSIRVARQAFGVSQTCYRYERQRNAENEHCRLAATADRQSSQFGLGAVFPVPAQREGLRPER
;
A
#
# COMPACT_ATOMS: atom_id res chain seq x y z
N MET A 1 -5.98 1.19 28.08
CA MET A 1 -6.81 0.89 29.28
C MET A 1 -6.49 -0.51 29.77
N LYS A 2 -6.32 -0.71 31.08
CA LYS A 2 -6.17 -2.06 31.64
C LYS A 2 -7.47 -2.84 31.37
N LYS A 3 -7.37 -4.06 30.84
CA LYS A 3 -8.53 -4.94 30.65
C LYS A 3 -9.16 -5.22 32.03
N SER A 4 -10.48 -5.10 32.14
CA SER A 4 -11.20 -5.44 33.37
C SER A 4 -10.94 -6.90 33.71
N LYS A 5 -10.70 -7.20 35.00
CA LYS A 5 -10.49 -8.58 35.47
C LYS A 5 -11.75 -9.44 35.41
N LEU A 6 -12.92 -8.82 35.24
CA LEU A 6 -14.23 -9.45 35.20
C LEU A 6 -14.59 -9.87 33.78
N THR A 7 -15.24 -11.03 33.65
CA THR A 7 -15.76 -11.54 32.38
C THR A 7 -17.01 -10.77 31.96
N ASP A 8 -17.34 -10.82 30.67
CA ASP A 8 -18.53 -10.14 30.15
C ASP A 8 -19.82 -10.73 30.70
N SER A 9 -19.83 -12.05 30.94
CA SER A 9 -20.94 -12.72 31.63
C SER A 9 -21.16 -12.16 33.04
N GLN A 10 -20.09 -11.97 33.83
CA GLN A 10 -20.19 -11.42 35.18
C GLN A 10 -20.73 -10.00 35.20
N ILE A 11 -20.32 -9.18 34.22
CA ILE A 11 -20.83 -7.81 34.05
C ILE A 11 -22.32 -7.84 33.72
N MET A 12 -22.73 -8.72 32.80
CA MET A 12 -24.14 -8.86 32.40
C MET A 12 -25.02 -9.39 33.52
N ASP A 13 -24.55 -10.38 34.28
CA ASP A 13 -25.28 -10.91 35.43
C ASP A 13 -25.43 -9.84 36.53
N ALA A 14 -24.43 -8.97 36.71
CA ALA A 14 -24.53 -7.83 37.62
C ALA A 14 -25.62 -6.84 37.17
N LEU A 15 -25.69 -6.52 35.87
CA LEU A 15 -26.68 -5.60 35.32
C LEU A 15 -28.10 -6.19 35.44
N LYS A 16 -28.29 -7.48 35.11
CA LYS A 16 -29.57 -8.18 35.25
C LYS A 16 -30.06 -8.23 36.70
N ARG A 17 -29.17 -8.47 37.67
CA ARG A 17 -29.52 -8.43 39.10
C ARG A 17 -30.00 -7.06 39.55
N ALA A 18 -29.37 -5.99 39.07
CA ALA A 18 -29.82 -4.63 39.36
C ALA A 18 -31.16 -4.30 38.70
N GLU A 19 -31.42 -4.80 37.49
CA GLU A 19 -32.72 -4.69 36.83
C GLU A 19 -33.82 -5.48 37.56
N ALA A 20 -33.46 -6.61 38.18
CA ALA A 20 -34.34 -7.40 39.04
C ALA A 20 -34.58 -6.78 40.43
N GLY A 21 -34.00 -5.61 40.73
CA GLY A 21 -34.26 -4.85 41.94
C GLY A 21 -33.24 -5.05 43.08
N VAL A 22 -32.14 -5.76 42.87
CA VAL A 22 -31.06 -5.89 43.86
C VAL A 22 -30.32 -4.56 44.02
N ALA A 23 -29.97 -4.19 45.26
CA ALA A 23 -29.32 -2.93 45.55
C ALA A 23 -27.90 -2.88 44.93
N VAL A 24 -27.64 -1.86 44.11
CA VAL A 24 -26.33 -1.65 43.45
C VAL A 24 -25.13 -1.69 44.42
N PRO A 25 -25.20 -1.13 45.65
CA PRO A 25 -24.10 -1.21 46.61
C PRO A 25 -23.74 -2.64 47.04
N GLU A 26 -24.71 -3.55 47.09
CA GLU A 26 -24.49 -4.96 47.45
C GLU A 26 -23.76 -5.69 46.32
N ILE A 27 -24.24 -5.52 45.09
CA ILE A 27 -23.59 -6.07 43.88
C ILE A 27 -22.14 -5.59 43.77
N CYS A 28 -21.90 -4.30 44.06
CA CYS A 28 -20.56 -3.71 44.03
C CYS A 28 -19.63 -4.31 45.10
N ARG A 29 -20.16 -4.62 46.30
CA ARG A 29 -19.39 -5.29 47.36
C ARG A 29 -19.03 -6.72 46.99
N GLU A 30 -19.97 -7.50 46.44
CA GLU A 30 -19.73 -8.88 46.01
C GLU A 30 -18.68 -8.96 44.90
N LEU A 31 -18.81 -8.11 43.89
CA LEU A 31 -17.91 -8.10 42.73
C LEU A 31 -16.63 -7.30 42.97
N SER A 32 -16.44 -6.73 44.18
CA SER A 32 -15.30 -5.89 44.54
C SER A 32 -15.03 -4.77 43.53
N VAL A 33 -16.09 -4.10 43.08
CA VAL A 33 -16.02 -2.98 42.12
C VAL A 33 -16.63 -1.72 42.70
N SER A 34 -16.17 -0.56 42.21
CA SER A 34 -16.76 0.72 42.61
C SER A 34 -18.13 0.91 41.94
N THR A 35 -19.01 1.65 42.62
CA THR A 35 -20.32 2.05 42.08
C THR A 35 -20.20 2.81 40.75
N ALA A 36 -19.17 3.65 40.60
CA ALA A 36 -18.87 4.33 39.34
C ALA A 36 -18.61 3.35 38.18
N THR A 37 -17.90 2.24 38.45
CA THR A 37 -17.64 1.20 37.44
C THR A 37 -18.94 0.52 37.01
N PHE A 38 -19.83 0.25 37.96
CA PHE A 38 -21.14 -0.32 37.67
C PHE A 38 -22.00 0.58 36.77
N TYR A 39 -22.08 1.88 37.07
CA TYR A 39 -22.82 2.82 36.22
C TYR A 39 -22.19 3.01 34.84
N ASN A 40 -20.87 2.91 34.73
CA ASN A 40 -20.19 2.88 33.43
C ASN A 40 -20.59 1.65 32.60
N TRP A 41 -20.73 0.46 33.23
CA TRP A 41 -21.26 -0.72 32.55
C TRP A 41 -22.70 -0.52 32.12
N ARG A 42 -23.55 0.04 33.00
CA ARG A 42 -24.95 0.30 32.67
C ARG A 42 -25.10 1.26 31.49
N SER A 43 -24.24 2.27 31.38
CA SER A 43 -24.23 3.18 30.22
C SER A 43 -23.74 2.53 28.94
N LYS A 44 -22.81 1.57 29.00
CA LYS A 44 -22.22 0.92 27.82
C LYS A 44 -23.00 -0.30 27.33
N TYR A 45 -23.55 -1.06 28.26
CA TYR A 45 -24.13 -2.38 28.02
C TYR A 45 -25.58 -2.50 28.50
N GLY A 46 -26.18 -1.44 29.05
CA GLY A 46 -27.58 -1.44 29.47
C GLY A 46 -28.51 -1.76 28.28
N GLY A 47 -29.39 -2.74 28.45
CA GLY A 47 -30.27 -3.22 27.38
C GLY A 47 -29.58 -4.08 26.30
N MET A 48 -28.29 -4.39 26.44
CA MET A 48 -27.55 -5.29 25.54
C MET A 48 -27.58 -6.72 26.08
N ASP A 49 -27.67 -7.74 25.22
CA ASP A 49 -27.52 -9.13 25.63
C ASP A 49 -26.03 -9.59 25.59
N VAL A 50 -25.70 -10.67 26.29
CA VAL A 50 -24.35 -11.27 26.34
C VAL A 50 -23.84 -11.60 24.93
N SER A 51 -24.72 -12.15 24.08
CA SER A 51 -24.40 -12.48 22.68
C SER A 51 -24.02 -11.24 21.86
N LEU A 52 -24.71 -10.12 22.12
CA LEU A 52 -24.47 -8.85 21.44
C LEU A 52 -23.19 -8.18 21.95
N MET A 53 -22.84 -8.32 23.24
CA MET A 53 -21.55 -7.87 23.80
C MET A 53 -20.35 -8.61 23.19
N ALA A 54 -20.45 -9.92 23.02
CA ALA A 54 -19.38 -10.70 22.37
C ALA A 54 -19.19 -10.23 20.92
N ARG A 55 -20.28 -10.10 20.17
CA ARG A 55 -20.25 -9.66 18.78
C ARG A 55 -19.69 -8.25 18.61
N THR A 56 -20.03 -7.31 19.49
CA THR A 56 -19.49 -5.93 19.41
C THR A 56 -17.99 -5.92 19.65
N ARG A 57 -17.46 -6.69 20.60
CA ARG A 57 -16.01 -6.82 20.80
C ARG A 57 -15.28 -7.43 19.62
N GLU A 58 -15.85 -8.45 19.00
CA GLU A 58 -15.28 -9.07 17.79
C GLU A 58 -15.22 -8.05 16.64
N LEU A 59 -16.29 -7.28 16.45
CA LEU A 59 -16.33 -6.22 15.43
C LEU A 59 -15.34 -5.09 15.72
N GLU A 60 -15.20 -4.66 16.99
CA GLU A 60 -14.20 -3.67 17.38
C GLU A 60 -12.78 -4.17 17.12
N ALA A 61 -12.50 -5.44 17.41
CA ALA A 61 -11.20 -6.05 17.16
C ALA A 61 -10.89 -6.14 15.66
N GLU A 62 -11.87 -6.56 14.84
CA GLU A 62 -11.68 -6.61 13.39
C GLU A 62 -11.54 -5.21 12.80
N ASN A 63 -12.33 -4.23 13.26
CA ASN A 63 -12.20 -2.85 12.80
C ASN A 63 -10.82 -2.27 13.16
N ALA A 64 -10.32 -2.52 14.37
CA ALA A 64 -8.96 -2.15 14.75
C ALA A 64 -7.90 -2.81 13.86
N ARG A 65 -8.08 -4.09 13.52
CA ARG A 65 -7.19 -4.82 12.59
C ARG A 65 -7.24 -4.23 11.18
N LEU A 66 -8.43 -3.98 10.66
CA LEU A 66 -8.66 -3.40 9.34
C LEU A 66 -8.07 -1.99 9.24
N HIS A 67 -8.30 -1.14 10.24
CA HIS A 67 -7.74 0.20 10.29
C HIS A 67 -6.22 0.17 10.29
N LYS A 68 -5.60 -0.75 11.05
CA LYS A 68 -4.15 -0.93 11.02
C LYS A 68 -3.66 -1.32 9.63
N MET A 69 -4.28 -2.31 9.00
CA MET A 69 -3.89 -2.74 7.65
C MET A 69 -4.09 -1.63 6.61
N TYR A 70 -5.16 -0.85 6.72
CA TYR A 70 -5.42 0.30 5.85
C TYR A 70 -4.32 1.35 5.98
N VAL A 71 -3.98 1.75 7.21
CA VAL A 71 -2.89 2.71 7.47
C VAL A 71 -1.55 2.17 6.98
N ASP A 72 -1.24 0.90 7.24
CA ASP A 72 -0.01 0.28 6.76
C ASP A 72 0.07 0.29 5.22
N GLU A 73 -1.05 0.09 4.53
CA GLU A 73 -1.12 0.11 3.07
C GLU A 73 -1.04 1.54 2.50
N GLU A 74 -1.68 2.50 3.15
CA GLU A 74 -1.58 3.93 2.82
C GLU A 74 -0.14 4.42 2.93
N ILE A 75 0.55 4.11 4.04
CA ILE A 75 1.97 4.44 4.23
C ILE A 75 2.84 3.81 3.13
N LYS A 76 2.60 2.54 2.77
CA LYS A 76 3.33 1.91 1.66
C LYS A 76 3.08 2.63 0.34
N ALA A 77 1.84 3.02 0.05
CA ALA A 77 1.50 3.76 -1.16
C ALA A 77 2.20 5.13 -1.19
N GLU A 78 2.26 5.83 -0.07
CA GLU A 78 2.99 7.10 0.09
C GLU A 78 4.49 6.92 -0.16
N ILE A 79 5.12 5.91 0.46
CA ILE A 79 6.54 5.60 0.25
C ILE A 79 6.84 5.31 -1.22
N VAL A 80 5.98 4.52 -1.88
CA VAL A 80 6.11 4.22 -3.31
C VAL A 80 5.93 5.47 -4.15
N ALA A 81 4.94 6.31 -3.84
CA ALA A 81 4.72 7.57 -4.54
C ALA A 81 5.93 8.52 -4.38
N GLU A 82 6.49 8.64 -3.18
CA GLU A 82 7.69 9.43 -2.91
C GLU A 82 8.90 8.88 -3.69
N ALA A 83 9.12 7.56 -3.68
CA ALA A 83 10.19 6.93 -4.44
C ALA A 83 10.05 7.15 -5.96
N LEU A 84 8.82 7.11 -6.49
CA LEU A 84 8.52 7.41 -7.89
C LEU A 84 8.62 8.90 -8.24
N SER A 85 8.45 9.79 -7.25
CA SER A 85 8.60 11.24 -7.41
C SER A 85 10.06 11.66 -7.66
N LYS A 86 11.04 10.88 -7.17
CA LYS A 86 12.43 10.97 -7.63
C LYS A 86 12.43 10.64 -9.12
N LYS A 87 12.78 11.60 -9.99
CA LYS A 87 12.63 11.52 -11.45
C LYS A 87 13.25 10.23 -12.05
N LEU A 88 12.47 9.14 -12.10
CA LEU A 88 12.85 7.96 -12.85
C LEU A 88 12.98 8.32 -14.34
N ARG A 89 14.04 7.84 -14.99
CA ARG A 89 14.22 7.99 -16.43
C ARG A 89 13.07 7.31 -17.18
N LEU A 90 12.68 7.90 -18.31
CA LEU A 90 11.58 7.39 -19.15
C LEU A 90 11.80 5.94 -19.60
N SER A 91 13.06 5.51 -19.80
CA SER A 91 13.43 4.13 -20.10
C SER A 91 13.01 3.15 -19.00
N THR A 92 13.29 3.49 -17.74
CA THR A 92 13.00 2.66 -16.57
C THR A 92 11.49 2.59 -16.32
N ARG A 93 10.77 3.73 -16.46
CA ARG A 93 9.30 3.76 -16.37
C ARG A 93 8.64 2.86 -17.40
N ARG A 94 9.19 2.83 -18.62
CA ARG A 94 8.71 1.95 -19.70
C ARG A 94 8.95 0.47 -19.39
N GLU A 95 10.12 0.12 -18.88
CA GLU A 95 10.43 -1.26 -18.48
C GLU A 95 9.50 -1.75 -17.37
N MET A 96 9.31 -0.93 -16.33
CA MET A 96 8.36 -1.21 -15.25
C MET A 96 6.92 -1.39 -15.75
N ALA A 97 6.49 -0.57 -16.72
CA ALA A 97 5.16 -0.72 -17.33
C ALA A 97 5.02 -2.06 -18.10
N ARG A 98 6.07 -2.50 -18.81
CA ARG A 98 6.06 -3.79 -19.52
C ARG A 98 6.09 -4.96 -18.55
N GLU A 99 6.92 -4.87 -17.52
CA GLU A 99 7.00 -5.87 -16.46
C GLU A 99 5.68 -6.01 -15.70
N ALA A 100 5.00 -4.91 -15.37
CA ALA A 100 3.69 -4.96 -14.72
C ALA A 100 2.64 -5.69 -15.57
N VAL A 101 2.62 -5.44 -16.88
CA VAL A 101 1.71 -6.16 -17.81
C VAL A 101 2.05 -7.65 -17.85
N ALA A 102 3.34 -8.02 -17.90
CA ALA A 102 3.78 -9.40 -17.99
C ALA A 102 3.61 -10.20 -16.68
N SER A 103 3.95 -9.59 -15.54
CA SER A 103 3.98 -10.26 -14.23
C SER A 103 2.64 -10.24 -13.50
N ARG A 104 1.90 -9.13 -13.60
CA ARG A 104 0.65 -8.90 -12.86
C ARG A 104 -0.60 -8.98 -13.73
N GLY A 105 -0.45 -9.21 -15.03
CA GLY A 105 -1.56 -9.34 -15.98
C GLY A 105 -2.39 -8.07 -16.17
N VAL A 106 -1.85 -6.90 -15.80
CA VAL A 106 -2.59 -5.63 -15.88
C VAL A 106 -2.75 -5.21 -17.34
N SER A 107 -3.88 -4.58 -17.68
CA SER A 107 -4.07 -4.05 -19.03
C SER A 107 -3.00 -3.01 -19.38
N ILE A 108 -2.58 -2.99 -20.65
CA ILE A 108 -1.59 -2.02 -21.14
C ILE A 108 -2.02 -0.59 -20.77
N ARG A 109 -3.31 -0.25 -20.92
CA ARG A 109 -3.85 1.08 -20.59
C ARG A 109 -3.57 1.49 -19.14
N VAL A 110 -3.80 0.59 -18.18
CA VAL A 110 -3.59 0.85 -16.76
C VAL A 110 -2.10 1.02 -16.46
N ALA A 111 -1.23 0.18 -17.05
CA ALA A 111 0.20 0.26 -16.83
C ALA A 111 0.80 1.61 -17.31
N ARG A 112 0.48 2.06 -18.52
CA ARG A 112 0.97 3.38 -19.02
C ARG A 112 0.47 4.55 -18.19
N GLN A 113 -0.78 4.50 -17.72
CA GLN A 113 -1.34 5.56 -16.87
C GLN A 113 -0.66 5.57 -15.49
N ALA A 114 -0.45 4.41 -14.88
CA ALA A 114 0.22 4.28 -13.59
C ALA A 114 1.68 4.77 -13.62
N PHE A 115 2.41 4.48 -14.70
CA PHE A 115 3.83 4.85 -14.83
C PHE A 115 4.09 6.14 -15.63
N GLY A 116 3.05 6.83 -16.08
CA GLY A 116 3.16 8.07 -16.86
C GLY A 116 3.91 7.90 -18.19
N VAL A 117 3.69 6.78 -18.90
CA VAL A 117 4.36 6.46 -20.18
C VAL A 117 3.39 6.70 -21.33
N SER A 118 3.81 7.43 -22.37
CA SER A 118 2.98 7.64 -23.55
C SER A 118 2.75 6.34 -24.33
N GLN A 119 1.69 6.30 -25.13
CA GLN A 119 1.38 5.15 -25.97
C GLN A 119 2.51 4.79 -26.95
N THR A 120 3.10 5.81 -27.57
CA THR A 120 4.19 5.66 -28.53
C THR A 120 5.45 5.16 -27.86
N CYS A 121 5.82 5.70 -26.69
CA CYS A 121 6.99 5.22 -25.94
C CYS A 121 6.83 3.78 -25.47
N TYR A 122 5.64 3.38 -25.02
CA TYR A 122 5.37 1.99 -24.63
C TYR A 122 5.54 1.02 -25.80
N ARG A 123 4.98 1.37 -26.97
CA ARG A 123 5.02 0.56 -28.20
C ARG A 123 6.35 0.65 -28.95
N TYR A 124 7.23 1.57 -28.59
CA TYR A 124 8.51 1.73 -29.28
C TYR A 124 9.36 0.47 -29.13
N GLU A 125 9.66 -0.15 -30.26
CA GLU A 125 10.65 -1.21 -30.40
C GLU A 125 11.84 -0.67 -31.19
N ARG A 126 13.04 -0.93 -30.69
CA ARG A 126 14.26 -0.52 -31.38
C ARG A 126 14.38 -1.34 -32.65
N GLN A 127 14.33 -0.69 -33.81
CA GLN A 127 14.58 -1.32 -35.09
C GLN A 127 16.06 -1.69 -35.20
N ARG A 128 16.35 -2.98 -35.42
CA ARG A 128 17.71 -3.47 -35.69
C ARG A 128 17.97 -3.36 -37.18
N ASN A 129 18.62 -2.26 -37.58
CA ASN A 129 19.12 -2.05 -38.94
C ASN A 129 20.65 -2.13 -38.90
N ALA A 130 21.31 -2.45 -40.02
CA ALA A 130 22.77 -2.62 -40.10
C ALA A 130 23.54 -1.39 -39.54
N GLU A 131 23.04 -0.18 -39.79
CA GLU A 131 23.58 1.08 -39.24
C GLU A 131 23.44 1.18 -37.72
N ASN A 132 22.35 0.64 -37.15
CA ASN A 132 22.10 0.63 -35.71
C ASN A 132 22.91 -0.43 -34.96
N GLU A 133 23.37 -1.48 -35.65
CA GLU A 133 24.28 -2.48 -35.08
C GLU A 133 25.68 -1.91 -34.89
N HIS A 134 26.16 -1.10 -35.84
CA HIS A 134 27.45 -0.43 -35.75
C HIS A 134 27.53 0.47 -34.50
N CYS A 135 26.51 1.31 -34.26
CA CYS A 135 26.44 2.14 -33.05
C CYS A 135 26.35 1.33 -31.75
N ARG A 136 25.75 0.13 -31.78
CA ARG A 136 25.68 -0.76 -30.59
C ARG A 136 27.06 -1.34 -30.27
N LEU A 137 27.77 -1.84 -31.28
CA LEU A 137 29.11 -2.41 -31.14
C LEU A 137 30.10 -1.33 -30.68
N ALA A 138 30.00 -0.12 -31.23
CA ALA A 138 30.77 1.04 -30.81
C ALA A 138 30.51 1.40 -29.33
N ALA A 139 29.26 1.46 -28.88
CA ALA A 139 28.93 1.75 -27.49
C ALA A 139 29.37 0.64 -26.49
N THR A 140 29.39 -0.62 -26.92
CA THR A 140 29.93 -1.72 -26.11
C THR A 140 31.46 -1.72 -26.09
N ALA A 141 32.10 -1.35 -27.19
CA ALA A 141 33.55 -1.20 -27.28
C ALA A 141 34.04 -0.01 -26.43
N ASP A 142 33.30 1.10 -26.43
CA ASP A 142 33.61 2.30 -25.62
C ASP A 142 33.52 2.03 -24.11
N ARG A 143 32.62 1.12 -23.71
CA ARG A 143 32.50 0.66 -22.33
C ARG A 143 33.68 -0.24 -21.91
N GLN A 144 34.25 -0.99 -22.86
CA GLN A 144 35.44 -1.82 -22.62
C GLN A 144 36.72 -0.97 -22.64
N SER A 145 36.87 -0.01 -23.56
CA SER A 145 38.03 0.90 -23.62
C SER A 145 38.12 1.84 -22.44
N SER A 146 36.98 2.30 -21.89
CA SER A 146 36.93 3.09 -20.65
C SER A 146 37.47 2.31 -19.42
N GLN A 147 37.41 0.97 -19.45
CA GLN A 147 38.00 0.11 -18.42
C GLN A 147 39.53 -0.04 -18.57
N PHE A 148 40.08 0.25 -19.76
CA PHE A 148 41.52 0.20 -20.08
C PHE A 148 42.18 1.58 -20.25
N GLY A 149 41.48 2.68 -19.93
CA GLY A 149 42.06 4.03 -19.85
C GLY A 149 42.46 4.67 -21.19
N LEU A 150 42.03 4.13 -22.34
CA LEU A 150 42.32 4.70 -23.66
C LEU A 150 41.15 5.58 -24.11
N GLY A 151 41.27 6.90 -23.89
CA GLY A 151 40.32 7.89 -24.40
C GLY A 151 40.40 7.98 -25.92
N ALA A 152 39.47 7.35 -26.63
CA ALA A 152 39.37 7.44 -28.07
C ALA A 152 38.52 8.66 -28.46
N VAL A 153 39.19 9.72 -28.91
CA VAL A 153 38.56 10.84 -29.63
C VAL A 153 38.20 10.32 -31.02
N PHE A 154 36.92 10.04 -31.27
CA PHE A 154 36.40 9.89 -32.64
C PHE A 154 35.29 10.91 -32.91
N PRO A 155 35.32 11.60 -34.07
CA PRO A 155 34.32 12.60 -34.41
C PRO A 155 33.02 11.91 -34.82
N VAL A 156 31.91 12.28 -34.17
CA VAL A 156 30.57 11.91 -34.62
C VAL A 156 30.30 12.69 -35.93
N PRO A 157 30.03 12.03 -37.08
CA PRO A 157 29.64 12.75 -38.27
C PRO A 157 28.25 13.34 -38.05
N ALA A 158 28.19 14.67 -38.05
CA ALA A 158 26.96 15.42 -38.11
C ALA A 158 26.33 15.24 -39.49
N GLN A 159 25.20 14.55 -39.57
CA GLN A 159 24.28 14.68 -40.71
C GLN A 159 22.89 15.02 -40.17
N ARG A 160 22.65 16.33 -40.05
CA ARG A 160 21.33 16.92 -40.23
C ARG A 160 21.04 16.83 -41.72
N GLU A 161 20.18 15.93 -42.15
CA GLU A 161 19.44 16.10 -43.41
C GLU A 161 18.09 15.42 -43.26
N GLY A 162 17.04 16.18 -43.55
CA GLY A 162 15.67 15.79 -43.26
C GLY A 162 15.17 14.69 -44.18
N LEU A 163 14.05 14.09 -43.79
CA LEU A 163 13.00 13.58 -44.67
C LEU A 163 11.79 13.25 -43.80
N ARG A 164 10.76 14.11 -43.86
CA ARG A 164 9.38 13.68 -43.65
C ARG A 164 9.03 12.69 -44.77
N PRO A 165 8.23 11.66 -44.49
CA PRO A 165 7.28 11.18 -45.48
C PRO A 165 5.88 11.59 -45.05
N GLU A 166 5.21 12.33 -45.93
CA GLU A 166 3.76 12.37 -45.97
C GLU A 166 3.20 11.01 -46.38
N ARG A 167 2.29 10.47 -45.59
CA ARG A 167 0.89 10.10 -45.90
C ARG A 167 0.37 9.14 -44.84
#